data_AF-A0A6J1UJD3-F1
#
_entry.id   AF-A0A6J1UJD3-F1
#
_cell.length_a   1.000
_cell.length_b   1.000
_cell.length_c   1.000
_cell.angle_alpha   90.00
_cell.angle_beta   90.00
_cell.angle_gamma   90.00
#
_symmetry.space_group_name_H-M   'P 1'
#
loop_
_entity.id
_entity.type
_entity.pdbx_description
1 polymer ?
#
loop_
_entity_poly.entity_id
_entity_poly.type
_entity_poly.pdbx_seq_one_letter_code
_entity_poly.pdbx_strand_id
1 'polypeptide(L)'
;MVKIAFQSPFAHKDEPKKEAAEALVAEQDPEVATHSREGSSGRCLLTLLGLAFILAGVVVGGACIYKHFMPKNKMLRGQMCYVGEDSQNQAAEPYFLPIAEEADIRETDNIAIIDVPVPKFSDSDPAAIVHDFDRLLTAYLDLHLGNCYVIPLNTSIVMPPRNLIDFFAKLATGSYLPQTYLVREEMIVTEEIDNVSGLGIFIHQLCIGKKTFRLQRREKLIGLQKRSAEKCHIIRHFENVFIVETKFCQQ
;
A
#
# COMPACT_ATOMS: atom_id res chain seq x y z
N MET A 1 39.51 36.46 39.93
CA MET A 1 39.48 36.72 41.40
C MET A 1 38.02 36.81 41.79
N VAL A 2 37.37 35.73 42.23
CA VAL A 2 37.34 35.21 43.62
C VAL A 2 37.09 36.33 44.63
N LYS A 3 35.87 36.46 45.17
CA LYS A 3 35.48 35.95 46.51
C LYS A 3 34.06 36.38 46.90
N ILE A 4 33.34 35.39 47.40
CA ILE A 4 32.11 35.47 48.21
C ILE A 4 32.45 36.08 49.58
N ALA A 5 31.52 36.81 50.20
CA ALA A 5 31.41 36.85 51.67
C ALA A 5 29.98 37.23 52.12
N PHE A 6 29.38 36.32 52.89
CA PHE A 6 28.23 36.53 53.77
C PHE A 6 28.66 37.26 55.04
N GLN A 7 27.76 38.04 55.65
CA GLN A 7 27.59 38.14 57.12
C GLN A 7 26.33 38.96 57.49
N SER A 8 25.39 38.31 58.18
CA SER A 8 24.65 38.88 59.33
C SER A 8 25.43 38.45 60.61
N PRO A 9 25.06 38.78 61.87
CA PRO A 9 23.89 39.50 62.43
C PRO A 9 24.29 40.55 63.49
N PHE A 10 23.33 41.19 64.19
CA PHE A 10 23.34 41.59 65.61
C PHE A 10 22.34 42.75 65.87
N ALA A 11 21.38 42.54 66.77
CA ALA A 11 21.23 43.28 68.02
C ALA A 11 19.78 43.20 68.57
N HIS A 12 19.63 42.46 69.67
CA HIS A 12 18.54 42.56 70.65
C HIS A 12 18.44 43.95 71.28
N LYS A 13 17.24 44.30 71.76
CA LYS A 13 16.89 45.05 73.01
C LYS A 13 15.36 45.19 73.05
N ASP A 14 14.61 45.20 74.16
CA ASP A 14 14.79 44.90 75.58
C ASP A 14 13.38 44.85 76.21
N GLU A 15 13.31 44.18 77.34
CA GLU A 15 12.27 43.80 78.33
C GLU A 15 10.95 44.58 78.62
N PRO A 16 10.02 43.93 79.39
CA PRO A 16 8.65 44.36 79.73
C PRO A 16 8.48 44.92 81.16
N LYS A 17 7.33 45.56 81.48
CA LYS A 17 6.73 45.64 82.84
C LYS A 17 5.45 46.52 82.90
N LYS A 18 4.31 45.96 83.32
CA LYS A 18 3.65 46.16 84.65
C LYS A 18 2.17 45.75 84.68
N GLU A 19 1.83 45.08 85.77
CA GLU A 19 0.53 44.59 86.22
C GLU A 19 -0.44 45.73 86.61
N ALA A 20 -1.75 45.51 86.44
CA ALA A 20 -2.73 45.33 87.53
C ALA A 20 -4.18 45.64 87.10
N ALA A 21 -5.09 44.84 87.69
CA ALA A 21 -6.50 45.12 87.99
C ALA A 21 -7.61 44.77 86.96
N GLU A 22 -8.26 43.65 87.31
CA GLU A 22 -9.73 43.46 87.42
C GLU A 22 -10.58 43.00 86.21
N ALA A 23 -11.22 41.84 86.46
CA ALA A 23 -12.57 41.42 86.06
C ALA A 23 -12.83 40.96 84.62
N LEU A 24 -12.80 39.63 84.40
CA LEU A 24 -13.98 38.76 84.15
C LEU A 24 -13.50 37.41 83.56
N VAL A 25 -14.03 36.31 84.10
CA VAL A 25 -13.69 34.91 83.74
C VAL A 25 -14.66 34.35 82.68
N ALA A 26 -14.15 33.37 81.91
CA ALA A 26 -14.73 32.54 80.83
C ALA A 26 -14.42 33.12 79.44
N GLU A 27 -13.61 32.48 78.58
CA GLU A 27 -13.69 31.09 78.11
C GLU A 27 -12.31 30.57 77.62
N GLN A 28 -12.25 29.28 77.29
CA GLN A 28 -11.11 28.37 77.19
C GLN A 28 -10.26 28.52 75.88
N ASP A 29 -8.93 28.53 76.01
CA ASP A 29 -7.93 28.39 74.91
C ASP A 29 -7.49 26.90 74.77
N PRO A 30 -6.66 26.47 73.79
CA PRO A 30 -6.67 26.67 72.34
C PRO A 30 -6.35 25.36 71.56
N GLU A 31 -7.00 25.00 70.45
CA GLU A 31 -6.43 23.99 69.52
C GLU A 31 -6.63 24.34 68.05
N VAL A 32 -5.53 24.79 67.45
CA VAL A 32 -4.89 24.19 66.27
C VAL A 32 -5.79 23.83 65.08
N ALA A 33 -5.65 24.67 64.04
CA ALA A 33 -5.53 24.31 62.63
C ALA A 33 -6.50 23.22 62.10
N THR A 34 -7.57 23.68 61.45
CA THR A 34 -8.07 23.04 60.25
C THR A 34 -8.11 24.06 59.11
N HIS A 35 -6.95 24.20 58.45
CA HIS A 35 -6.95 24.58 57.04
C HIS A 35 -7.80 23.54 56.30
N SER A 36 -9.00 23.92 55.87
CA SER A 36 -9.72 23.15 54.86
C SER A 36 -8.82 23.06 53.62
N ARG A 37 -8.30 21.87 53.38
CA ARG A 37 -7.48 21.53 52.22
C ARG A 37 -8.39 21.02 51.11
N GLU A 38 -9.32 21.86 50.68
CA GLU A 38 -10.19 21.60 49.53
C GLU A 38 -9.73 22.45 48.34
N GLY A 39 -9.20 21.81 47.29
CA GLY A 39 -8.94 22.54 46.04
C GLY A 39 -7.94 21.96 45.05
N SER A 40 -7.18 20.91 45.38
CA SER A 40 -6.11 20.41 44.50
C SER A 40 -6.46 19.15 43.69
N SER A 41 -7.33 18.28 44.22
CA SER A 41 -7.63 16.98 43.57
C SER A 41 -8.60 17.12 42.38
N GLY A 42 -9.66 17.93 42.53
CA GLY A 42 -10.66 18.15 41.48
C GLY A 42 -10.12 18.90 40.26
N ARG A 43 -9.16 19.82 40.44
CA ARG A 43 -8.54 20.58 39.33
C ARG A 43 -7.69 19.68 38.44
N CYS A 44 -6.94 18.74 39.02
CA CYS A 44 -6.14 17.76 38.28
C CYS A 44 -7.04 16.78 37.50
N LEU A 45 -8.13 16.32 38.11
CA LEU A 45 -9.11 15.43 37.46
C LEU A 45 -9.80 16.10 36.27
N LEU A 46 -10.20 17.37 36.40
CA LEU A 46 -10.83 18.10 35.29
C LEU A 46 -9.86 18.34 34.13
N THR A 47 -8.59 18.64 34.41
CA THR A 47 -7.58 18.78 33.36
C THR A 47 -7.29 17.46 32.64
N LEU A 48 -7.26 16.34 33.38
CA LEU A 48 -7.07 15.00 32.81
C LEU A 48 -8.27 14.58 31.95
N LEU A 49 -9.50 14.85 32.41
CA LEU A 49 -10.71 14.60 31.63
C LEU A 49 -10.74 15.45 30.36
N GLY A 50 -10.41 16.75 30.46
CA GLY A 50 -10.33 17.63 29.29
C GLY A 50 -9.31 17.16 28.25
N LEU A 51 -8.11 16.75 28.69
CA LEU A 51 -7.09 16.16 27.82
C LEU A 51 -7.58 14.85 27.18
N ALA A 52 -8.26 13.98 27.94
CA ALA A 52 -8.82 12.74 27.42
C ALA A 52 -9.88 13.01 26.33
N PHE A 53 -10.75 14.00 26.52
CA PHE A 53 -11.73 14.40 25.51
C PHE A 53 -11.08 14.99 24.25
N ILE A 54 -10.02 15.78 24.39
CA ILE A 54 -9.27 16.31 23.25
C ILE A 54 -8.59 15.18 22.47
N LEU A 55 -7.91 14.26 23.17
CA LEU A 55 -7.26 13.10 22.53
C LEU A 55 -8.29 12.20 21.84
N ALA A 56 -9.42 11.93 22.49
CA ALA A 56 -10.51 11.17 21.89
C ALA A 56 -11.07 11.89 20.64
N GLY A 57 -11.26 13.21 20.72
CA GLY A 57 -11.68 14.03 19.59
C GLY A 57 -10.69 14.00 18.41
N VAL A 58 -9.39 14.05 18.68
CA VAL A 58 -8.34 13.94 17.65
C VAL A 58 -8.32 12.55 17.03
N VAL A 59 -8.45 11.48 17.83
CA VAL A 59 -8.49 10.11 17.30
C VAL A 59 -9.74 9.87 16.47
N VAL A 60 -10.91 10.26 16.95
CA VAL A 60 -12.19 10.09 16.23
C VAL A 60 -12.25 10.99 15.00
N GLY A 61 -11.85 12.26 15.12
CA GLY A 61 -11.76 13.20 14.01
C GLY A 61 -10.76 12.72 12.96
N GLY A 62 -9.59 12.28 13.40
CA GLY A 62 -8.57 11.66 12.55
C GLY A 62 -9.09 10.42 11.82
N ALA A 63 -9.79 9.52 12.52
CA ALA A 63 -10.39 8.33 11.91
C ALA A 63 -11.52 8.68 10.91
N CYS A 64 -12.31 9.72 11.19
CA CYS A 64 -13.37 10.19 10.31
C CYS A 64 -12.80 10.79 9.02
N ILE A 65 -11.82 11.68 9.15
CA ILE A 65 -11.08 12.27 8.02
C ILE A 65 -10.37 11.16 7.23
N TYR A 66 -9.67 10.25 7.92
CA TYR A 66 -9.00 9.10 7.30
C TYR A 66 -10.00 8.27 6.49
N LYS A 67 -11.17 7.92 7.04
CA LYS A 67 -12.18 7.14 6.32
C LYS A 67 -12.79 7.89 5.13
N HIS A 68 -12.90 9.21 5.21
CA HIS A 68 -13.49 10.03 4.16
C HIS A 68 -12.51 10.33 3.02
N PHE A 69 -11.23 10.56 3.35
CA PHE A 69 -10.20 10.98 2.40
C PHE A 69 -9.24 9.87 1.98
N MET A 70 -9.12 8.76 2.72
CA MET A 70 -8.33 7.63 2.24
C MET A 70 -9.11 6.93 1.15
N PRO A 71 -8.63 6.96 -0.11
CA PRO A 71 -9.20 6.13 -1.13
C PRO A 71 -9.10 4.69 -0.63
N LYS A 72 -10.23 3.98 -0.58
CA LYS A 72 -10.19 2.54 -0.48
C LYS A 72 -9.54 2.06 -1.77
N ASN A 73 -8.26 1.71 -1.74
CA ASN A 73 -7.65 1.00 -2.86
C ASN A 73 -8.49 -0.25 -3.07
N LYS A 74 -9.31 -0.23 -4.13
CA LYS A 74 -10.23 -1.32 -4.42
C LYS A 74 -9.39 -2.38 -5.09
N MET A 75 -8.86 -3.31 -4.30
CA MET A 75 -8.32 -4.55 -4.83
C MET A 75 -9.49 -5.30 -5.46
N LEU A 76 -9.51 -5.40 -6.78
CA LEU A 76 -10.53 -6.10 -7.53
C LEU A 76 -10.01 -7.49 -7.89
N ARG A 77 -10.82 -8.52 -7.68
CA ARG A 77 -10.46 -9.88 -8.03
C ARG A 77 -11.25 -10.35 -9.24
N GLY A 78 -10.53 -10.72 -10.29
CA GLY A 78 -11.10 -11.28 -11.51
C GLY A 78 -10.83 -12.77 -11.60
N GLN A 79 -11.76 -13.53 -12.18
CA GLN A 79 -11.53 -14.94 -12.53
C GLN A 79 -12.16 -15.23 -13.88
N MET A 80 -11.39 -15.87 -14.77
CA MET A 80 -11.81 -16.25 -16.11
C MET A 80 -11.41 -17.68 -16.40
N CYS A 81 -12.03 -18.27 -17.41
CA CYS A 81 -11.61 -19.55 -17.94
C CYS A 81 -11.31 -19.45 -19.44
N TYR A 82 -10.35 -20.24 -19.90
CA TYR A 82 -10.03 -20.39 -21.32
C TYR A 82 -9.96 -21.87 -21.69
N VAL A 83 -10.08 -22.14 -22.99
CA VAL A 83 -9.96 -23.50 -23.53
C VAL A 83 -8.49 -23.85 -23.68
N GLY A 84 -8.05 -24.92 -23.00
CA GLY A 84 -6.67 -25.43 -23.09
C GLY A 84 -6.38 -26.05 -24.46
N GLU A 85 -5.12 -25.97 -24.91
CA GLU A 85 -4.69 -26.38 -26.25
C GLU A 85 -4.84 -27.90 -26.50
N ASP A 86 -4.73 -28.75 -25.48
CA ASP A 86 -4.92 -30.21 -25.64
C ASP A 86 -6.37 -30.58 -26.01
N SER A 87 -7.31 -29.65 -25.86
CA SER A 87 -8.71 -29.84 -26.27
C SER A 87 -8.88 -29.88 -27.80
N GLN A 88 -7.91 -29.40 -28.58
CA GLN A 88 -8.01 -29.40 -30.05
C GLN A 88 -7.71 -30.77 -30.68
N ASN A 89 -7.08 -31.70 -29.95
CA ASN A 89 -6.56 -32.93 -30.52
C ASN A 89 -7.41 -34.19 -30.32
N GLN A 90 -8.49 -34.18 -29.53
CA GLN A 90 -9.34 -35.38 -29.37
C GLN A 90 -10.81 -35.02 -29.17
N ALA A 91 -11.69 -35.94 -29.58
CA ALA A 91 -13.16 -35.91 -29.52
C ALA A 91 -13.76 -35.88 -28.09
N ALA A 92 -13.13 -35.14 -27.17
CA ALA A 92 -13.56 -34.91 -25.80
C ALA A 92 -14.13 -33.49 -25.66
N GLU A 93 -15.06 -33.29 -24.72
CA GLU A 93 -15.59 -31.95 -24.42
C GLU A 93 -14.45 -30.99 -24.01
N PRO A 94 -14.48 -29.73 -24.46
CA PRO A 94 -13.45 -28.76 -24.13
C PRO A 94 -13.39 -28.55 -22.60
N TYR A 95 -12.23 -28.79 -22.01
CA TYR A 95 -12.01 -28.53 -20.59
C TYR A 95 -11.54 -27.07 -20.41
N PHE A 96 -12.11 -26.40 -19.41
CA PHE A 96 -11.88 -24.99 -19.14
C PHE A 96 -10.87 -24.83 -17.99
N LEU A 97 -9.79 -24.11 -18.25
CA LEU A 97 -8.74 -23.84 -17.25
C LEU A 97 -8.97 -22.48 -16.59
N PRO A 98 -9.12 -22.42 -15.25
CA PRO A 98 -9.33 -21.17 -14.54
C PRO A 98 -8.03 -20.39 -14.34
N ILE A 99 -8.09 -19.08 -14.56
CA ILE A 99 -7.07 -18.09 -14.20
C ILE A 99 -7.75 -17.03 -13.33
N ALA A 100 -7.06 -16.56 -12.30
CA ALA A 100 -7.54 -15.51 -11.43
C ALA A 100 -6.45 -14.47 -11.23
N GLU A 101 -6.83 -13.22 -11.04
CA GLU A 101 -5.93 -12.09 -10.83
C GLU A 101 -6.52 -11.14 -9.80
N GLU A 102 -5.62 -10.42 -9.13
CA GLU A 102 -5.99 -9.31 -8.26
C GLU A 102 -5.42 -8.03 -8.86
N ALA A 103 -6.23 -6.97 -8.93
CA ALA A 103 -5.84 -5.72 -9.55
C ALA A 103 -6.14 -4.51 -8.64
N ASP A 104 -5.13 -3.69 -8.39
CA ASP A 104 -5.25 -2.33 -7.84
C ASP A 104 -5.20 -1.34 -9.00
N ILE A 105 -6.38 -0.87 -9.43
CA ILE A 105 -6.52 0.05 -10.56
C ILE A 105 -6.85 1.44 -10.03
N ARG A 106 -5.95 2.38 -10.29
CA ARG A 106 -6.03 3.78 -9.85
C ARG A 106 -6.32 4.66 -11.03
N GLU A 107 -7.60 4.96 -11.22
CA GLU A 107 -8.06 5.83 -12.31
C GLU A 107 -7.46 7.24 -12.22
N THR A 108 -7.27 7.79 -11.02
CA THR A 108 -6.70 9.13 -10.83
C THR A 108 -5.23 9.22 -11.23
N ASP A 109 -4.50 8.14 -11.00
CA ASP A 109 -3.06 8.07 -11.23
C ASP A 109 -2.76 7.43 -12.60
N ASN A 110 -3.80 7.11 -13.39
CA ASN A 110 -3.69 6.42 -14.67
C ASN A 110 -2.78 5.19 -14.62
N ILE A 111 -2.95 4.35 -13.58
CA ILE A 111 -2.13 3.16 -13.34
C ILE A 111 -3.00 1.96 -13.02
N ALA A 112 -2.56 0.80 -13.49
CA ALA A 112 -3.07 -0.50 -13.07
C ALA A 112 -1.91 -1.37 -12.57
N ILE A 113 -2.05 -1.90 -11.36
CA ILE A 113 -1.14 -2.89 -10.75
C ILE A 113 -1.91 -4.20 -10.72
N ILE A 114 -1.36 -5.25 -11.31
CA ILE A 114 -2.00 -6.56 -11.46
C ILE A 114 -1.08 -7.62 -10.87
N ASP A 115 -1.61 -8.38 -9.92
CA ASP A 115 -0.96 -9.53 -9.32
C ASP A 115 -1.48 -10.82 -9.97
N VAL A 116 -0.58 -11.52 -10.65
CA VAL A 116 -0.80 -12.80 -11.31
C VAL A 116 -0.33 -13.93 -10.39
N PRO A 117 -1.26 -14.67 -9.75
CA PRO A 117 -0.92 -15.78 -8.87
C PRO A 117 -0.48 -17.02 -9.67
N VAL A 118 0.17 -17.96 -8.98
CA VAL A 118 0.52 -19.26 -9.57
C VAL A 118 -0.76 -20.00 -10.00
N PRO A 119 -0.92 -20.32 -11.29
CA PRO A 119 -2.07 -21.06 -11.76
C PRO A 119 -1.97 -22.53 -11.35
N LYS A 120 -3.12 -23.15 -11.05
CA LYS A 120 -3.17 -24.55 -10.58
C LYS A 120 -2.90 -25.58 -11.67
N PHE A 121 -3.08 -25.21 -12.94
CA PHE A 121 -3.17 -26.14 -14.07
C PHE A 121 -2.41 -25.65 -15.31
N SER A 122 -1.33 -24.87 -15.14
CA SER A 122 -0.67 -24.22 -16.27
C SER A 122 0.80 -23.91 -16.00
N ASP A 123 1.66 -24.07 -17.00
CA ASP A 123 3.10 -23.72 -16.94
C ASP A 123 3.37 -22.21 -17.03
N SER A 124 2.50 -21.38 -16.44
CA SER A 124 2.68 -19.92 -16.40
C SER A 124 3.29 -19.52 -15.08
N ASP A 125 4.26 -18.62 -15.16
CA ASP A 125 4.93 -18.07 -14.00
C ASP A 125 4.04 -17.04 -13.29
N PRO A 126 4.15 -16.95 -11.95
CA PRO A 126 3.57 -15.87 -11.19
C PRO A 126 4.27 -14.55 -11.51
N ALA A 127 3.51 -13.46 -11.53
CA ALA A 127 4.04 -12.16 -11.89
C ALA A 127 3.33 -11.01 -11.17
N ALA A 128 4.00 -9.88 -11.07
CA ALA A 128 3.37 -8.60 -10.75
C ALA A 128 3.56 -7.65 -11.95
N ILE A 129 2.49 -7.05 -12.43
CA ILE A 129 2.46 -6.28 -13.67
C ILE A 129 2.01 -4.87 -13.34
N VAL A 130 2.71 -3.87 -13.87
CA VAL A 130 2.33 -2.46 -13.75
C VAL A 130 2.14 -1.89 -15.15
N HIS A 131 0.93 -1.40 -15.43
CA HIS A 131 0.64 -0.56 -16.57
C HIS A 131 0.65 0.90 -16.12
N ASP A 132 1.60 1.67 -16.63
CA ASP A 132 1.68 3.12 -16.47
C ASP A 132 1.18 3.77 -17.76
N PHE A 133 -0.07 4.24 -17.75
CA PHE A 133 -0.74 4.78 -18.93
C PHE A 133 -0.28 6.20 -19.26
N ASP A 134 0.26 6.94 -18.28
CA ASP A 134 0.83 8.27 -18.51
C ASP A 134 2.19 8.17 -19.20
N ARG A 135 3.02 7.19 -18.81
CA ARG A 135 4.34 6.94 -19.43
C ARG A 135 4.28 6.02 -20.63
N LEU A 136 3.14 5.38 -20.88
CA LEU A 136 2.96 4.37 -21.93
C LEU A 136 3.96 3.22 -21.80
N LEU A 137 4.14 2.71 -20.57
CA LEU A 137 5.02 1.59 -20.28
C LEU A 137 4.26 0.49 -19.53
N THR A 138 4.56 -0.76 -19.86
CA THR A 138 4.23 -1.91 -19.03
C THR A 138 5.51 -2.49 -18.45
N ALA A 139 5.51 -2.78 -17.15
CA ALA A 139 6.56 -3.53 -16.49
C ALA A 139 6.01 -4.86 -15.96
N TYR A 140 6.69 -5.95 -16.27
CA TYR A 140 6.42 -7.29 -15.77
C TYR A 140 7.53 -7.66 -14.79
N LEU A 141 7.19 -7.94 -13.53
CA LEU A 141 8.09 -8.59 -12.59
C LEU A 141 7.75 -10.07 -12.55
N ASP A 142 8.63 -10.88 -13.12
CA ASP A 142 8.55 -12.33 -12.97
C ASP A 142 8.98 -12.71 -11.55
N LEU A 143 8.04 -13.25 -10.78
CA LEU A 143 8.27 -13.60 -9.38
C LEU A 143 9.04 -14.93 -9.23
N HIS A 144 9.06 -15.77 -10.26
CA HIS A 144 9.85 -17.00 -10.29
C HIS A 144 11.33 -16.71 -10.55
N LEU A 145 11.64 -15.91 -11.57
CA LEU A 145 13.00 -15.57 -11.95
C LEU A 145 13.58 -14.37 -11.18
N GLY A 146 12.73 -13.49 -10.64
CA GLY A 146 13.14 -12.27 -9.97
C GLY A 146 13.68 -11.19 -10.92
N ASN A 147 13.34 -11.27 -12.21
CA ASN A 147 13.70 -10.29 -13.22
C ASN A 147 12.50 -9.38 -13.52
N CYS A 148 12.78 -8.10 -13.79
CA CYS A 148 11.81 -7.16 -14.31
C CYS A 148 12.00 -6.98 -15.82
N TYR A 149 10.91 -6.85 -16.56
CA TYR A 149 10.91 -6.67 -18.00
C TYR A 149 10.02 -5.50 -18.37
N VAL A 150 10.51 -4.59 -19.20
CA VAL A 150 9.84 -3.32 -19.52
C VAL A 150 9.61 -3.21 -21.02
N ILE A 151 8.39 -2.84 -21.40
CA ILE A 151 7.96 -2.69 -22.79
C ILE A 151 7.08 -1.45 -22.98
N PRO A 152 7.07 -0.83 -24.16
CA PRO A 152 6.02 0.13 -24.50
C PRO A 152 4.62 -0.48 -24.41
N LEU A 153 3.74 0.19 -23.66
CA LEU A 153 2.34 -0.16 -23.48
C LEU A 153 1.63 -0.12 -24.83
N ASN A 154 0.91 -1.19 -25.17
CA ASN A 154 0.07 -1.21 -26.36
C ASN A 154 -1.37 -0.88 -25.98
N THR A 155 -1.73 0.41 -26.07
CA THR A 155 -3.07 0.91 -25.70
C THR A 155 -4.19 0.42 -26.62
N SER A 156 -3.87 -0.24 -27.74
CA SER A 156 -4.87 -0.91 -28.58
C SER A 156 -5.26 -2.29 -28.05
N ILE A 157 -4.42 -2.90 -27.21
CA ILE A 157 -4.64 -4.22 -26.61
C ILE A 157 -5.05 -4.08 -25.15
N VAL A 158 -4.31 -3.27 -24.38
CA VAL A 158 -4.56 -3.07 -22.95
C VAL A 158 -5.74 -2.12 -22.76
N MET A 159 -6.77 -2.56 -22.03
CA MET A 159 -7.90 -1.71 -21.71
C MET A 159 -7.48 -0.50 -20.87
N PRO A 160 -8.08 0.70 -21.08
CA PRO A 160 -7.81 1.85 -20.22
C PRO A 160 -8.33 1.63 -18.79
N PRO A 161 -7.83 2.36 -17.78
CA PRO A 161 -8.13 2.13 -16.36
C PRO A 161 -9.62 2.03 -16.03
N ARG A 162 -10.46 2.93 -16.56
CA ARG A 162 -11.92 2.89 -16.36
C ARG A 162 -12.54 1.58 -16.84
N ASN A 163 -12.12 1.11 -18.00
CA ASN A 163 -12.63 -0.11 -18.61
C ASN A 163 -12.12 -1.33 -17.85
N LEU A 164 -10.86 -1.32 -17.36
CA LEU A 164 -10.34 -2.37 -16.49
C LEU A 164 -11.15 -2.46 -15.19
N ILE A 165 -11.50 -1.33 -14.56
CA ILE A 165 -12.32 -1.32 -13.33
C ILE A 165 -13.68 -1.97 -13.58
N ASP A 166 -14.39 -1.55 -14.64
CA ASP A 166 -15.70 -2.12 -14.99
C ASP A 166 -15.59 -3.61 -15.31
N PHE A 167 -14.56 -3.99 -16.08
CA PHE A 167 -14.29 -5.38 -16.43
C PHE A 167 -14.06 -6.26 -15.19
N PHE A 168 -13.14 -5.88 -14.31
CA PHE A 168 -12.87 -6.63 -13.08
C PHE A 168 -14.07 -6.65 -12.12
N ALA A 169 -14.86 -5.57 -12.05
CA ALA A 169 -16.11 -5.55 -11.28
C ALA A 169 -17.15 -6.54 -11.82
N LYS A 170 -17.24 -6.68 -13.15
CA LYS A 170 -18.12 -7.66 -13.80
C LYS A 170 -17.64 -9.10 -13.58
N LEU A 171 -16.33 -9.33 -13.61
CA LEU A 171 -15.74 -10.63 -13.24
C LEU A 171 -16.04 -10.98 -11.79
N ALA A 172 -15.84 -10.04 -10.86
CA ALA A 172 -16.09 -10.25 -9.44
C ALA A 172 -17.57 -10.56 -9.11
N THR A 173 -18.51 -10.04 -9.90
CA THR A 173 -19.94 -10.31 -9.75
C THR A 173 -20.42 -11.56 -10.49
N GLY A 174 -19.55 -12.21 -11.28
CA GLY A 174 -19.94 -13.34 -12.14
C GLY A 174 -20.87 -12.96 -13.29
N SER A 175 -21.06 -11.66 -13.56
CA SER A 175 -21.88 -11.15 -14.67
C SER A 175 -21.18 -11.25 -16.02
N TYR A 176 -19.91 -11.64 -16.01
CA TYR A 176 -19.06 -11.79 -17.19
C TYR A 176 -18.43 -13.18 -17.19
N LEU A 177 -18.95 -14.06 -18.07
CA LEU A 177 -18.47 -15.42 -18.24
C LEU A 177 -18.23 -15.77 -19.73
N PRO A 178 -17.45 -15.00 -20.49
CA PRO A 178 -17.10 -15.46 -21.81
C PRO A 178 -16.16 -16.67 -21.71
N GLN A 179 -16.44 -17.68 -22.52
CA GLN A 179 -15.45 -18.66 -22.92
C GLN A 179 -14.38 -17.91 -23.72
N THR A 180 -13.31 -17.50 -23.06
CA THR A 180 -12.31 -16.62 -23.69
C THR A 180 -11.30 -17.40 -24.49
N TYR A 181 -10.80 -16.73 -25.53
CA TYR A 181 -9.69 -17.23 -26.32
C TYR A 181 -8.36 -16.77 -25.72
N LEU A 182 -7.32 -17.55 -26.01
CA LEU A 182 -5.94 -17.27 -25.61
C LEU A 182 -5.22 -16.57 -26.76
N VAL A 183 -4.80 -15.32 -26.54
CA VAL A 183 -3.96 -14.57 -27.48
C VAL A 183 -2.50 -14.79 -27.12
N ARG A 184 -1.66 -15.15 -28.10
CA ARG A 184 -0.24 -15.40 -27.88
C ARG A 184 0.62 -14.29 -28.43
N GLU A 185 1.43 -13.70 -27.57
CA GLU A 185 2.48 -12.76 -27.92
C GLU A 185 3.84 -13.32 -27.54
N GLU A 186 4.84 -13.03 -28.37
CA GLU A 186 6.20 -13.47 -28.15
C GLU A 186 7.10 -12.24 -28.06
N MET A 187 7.86 -12.18 -26.99
CA MET A 187 8.74 -11.08 -26.61
C MET A 187 10.17 -11.58 -26.64
N ILE A 188 11.06 -10.76 -27.21
CA ILE A 188 12.50 -10.99 -27.21
C ILE A 188 13.08 -10.10 -26.13
N VAL A 189 13.84 -10.69 -25.22
CA VAL A 189 14.62 -9.97 -24.21
C VAL A 189 15.82 -9.34 -24.90
N THR A 190 16.01 -8.03 -24.72
CA THR A 190 17.05 -7.25 -25.40
C THR A 190 18.10 -6.73 -24.41
N GLU A 191 18.24 -5.42 -24.27
CA GLU A 191 19.22 -4.75 -23.40
C GLU A 191 18.82 -4.79 -21.92
N GLU A 192 19.81 -4.84 -21.04
CA GLU A 192 19.63 -4.59 -19.60
C GLU A 192 19.51 -3.08 -19.36
N ILE A 193 18.58 -2.68 -18.48
CA ILE A 193 18.32 -1.30 -18.09
C ILE A 193 18.98 -1.07 -16.74
N ASP A 194 20.14 -0.41 -16.74
CA ASP A 194 20.89 -0.13 -15.51
C ASP A 194 20.17 0.88 -14.59
N ASN A 195 19.53 1.90 -15.18
CA ASN A 195 18.88 2.98 -14.45
C ASN A 195 17.35 2.89 -14.53
N VAL A 196 16.75 2.24 -13.53
CA VAL A 196 15.29 2.11 -13.41
C VAL A 196 14.58 3.37 -12.92
N SER A 197 15.29 4.37 -12.40
CA SER A 197 14.68 5.60 -11.85
C SER A 197 13.98 6.45 -12.91
N GLY A 198 14.36 6.30 -14.18
CA GLY A 198 13.72 7.01 -15.30
C GLY A 198 12.36 6.44 -15.73
N LEU A 199 11.99 5.26 -15.24
CA LEU A 199 10.82 4.51 -15.72
C LEU A 199 9.49 4.95 -15.08
N GLY A 200 9.53 5.82 -14.07
CA GLY A 200 8.36 6.23 -13.30
C GLY A 200 8.34 5.61 -11.91
N ILE A 201 7.63 6.24 -10.97
CA ILE A 201 7.69 5.90 -9.54
C ILE A 201 7.19 4.48 -9.30
N PHE A 202 6.11 4.08 -9.97
CA PHE A 202 5.46 2.78 -9.76
C PHE A 202 6.28 1.63 -10.36
N ILE A 203 6.77 1.79 -11.60
CA ILE A 203 7.68 0.82 -12.22
C ILE A 203 8.98 0.73 -11.42
N HIS A 204 9.53 1.86 -10.97
CA HIS A 204 10.70 1.87 -10.10
C HIS A 204 10.46 1.09 -8.80
N GLN A 205 9.32 1.30 -8.13
CA GLN A 205 8.98 0.56 -6.91
C GLN A 205 8.84 -0.94 -7.17
N LEU A 206 8.29 -1.34 -8.32
CA LEU A 206 8.19 -2.74 -8.71
C LEU A 206 9.56 -3.38 -8.98
N CYS A 207 10.45 -2.67 -9.67
CA CYS A 207 11.67 -3.24 -10.25
C CYS A 207 12.96 -2.91 -9.48
N ILE A 208 12.90 -2.08 -8.43
CA ILE A 208 14.08 -1.75 -7.63
C ILE A 208 14.75 -3.00 -7.04
N GLY A 209 16.07 -3.09 -7.22
CA GLY A 209 16.86 -4.23 -6.75
C GLY A 209 16.67 -5.51 -7.57
N LYS A 210 16.02 -5.45 -8.73
CA LYS A 210 15.87 -6.55 -9.69
C LYS A 210 16.67 -6.26 -10.96
N LYS A 211 17.14 -7.30 -11.64
CA LYS A 211 17.67 -7.15 -13.00
C LYS A 211 16.52 -6.76 -13.91
N THR A 212 16.68 -5.65 -14.63
CA THR A 212 15.62 -5.09 -15.45
C THR A 212 16.02 -5.13 -16.91
N PHE A 213 15.18 -5.69 -17.78
CA PHE A 213 15.48 -5.83 -19.21
C PHE A 213 14.43 -5.15 -20.06
N ARG A 214 14.83 -4.66 -21.23
CA ARG A 214 13.91 -4.16 -22.24
C ARG A 214 13.38 -5.31 -23.10
N LEU A 215 12.10 -5.26 -23.42
CA LEU A 215 11.46 -6.21 -24.32
C LEU A 215 11.16 -5.59 -25.68
N GLN A 216 11.19 -6.44 -26.70
CA GLN A 216 10.70 -6.14 -28.03
C GLN A 216 9.73 -7.24 -28.49
N ARG A 217 8.58 -6.85 -29.05
CA ARG A 217 7.65 -7.82 -29.67
C ARG A 217 8.33 -8.48 -30.86
N ARG A 218 8.29 -9.81 -30.93
CA ARG A 218 8.75 -10.57 -32.09
C ARG A 218 7.75 -10.37 -33.23
N GLU A 219 8.19 -9.70 -34.29
CA GLU A 219 7.39 -9.60 -35.51
C GLU A 219 7.29 -10.98 -36.15
N LYS A 220 6.05 -11.42 -36.45
CA LYS A 220 5.79 -12.66 -37.19
C LYS A 220 6.14 -12.46 -38.66
N LEU A 221 7.44 -12.44 -38.99
CA LEU A 221 7.87 -12.52 -40.37
C LEU A 221 7.46 -13.89 -40.93
N ILE A 222 6.72 -13.89 -42.03
CA ILE A 222 6.30 -15.10 -42.77
C ILE A 222 7.57 -15.74 -43.36
N GLY A 223 8.18 -16.68 -42.64
CA GLY A 223 9.40 -17.36 -43.07
C GLY A 223 9.87 -18.43 -42.07
N LEU A 224 10.66 -19.39 -42.56
CA LEU A 224 11.27 -20.48 -41.78
C LEU A 224 12.12 -19.91 -40.63
N GLN A 225 11.57 -19.92 -39.41
CA GLN A 225 12.33 -19.61 -38.20
C GLN A 225 13.11 -20.85 -37.73
N LYS A 226 14.37 -20.61 -37.36
CA LYS A 226 15.28 -21.61 -36.80
C LYS A 226 14.70 -22.09 -35.45
N ARG A 227 14.42 -23.38 -35.33
CA ARG A 227 13.97 -24.02 -34.09
C ARG A 227 15.16 -24.19 -33.12
N SER A 228 15.72 -23.12 -32.58
CA SER A 228 16.43 -23.28 -31.30
C SER A 228 15.39 -23.32 -30.20
N ALA A 229 15.55 -24.26 -29.26
CA ALA A 229 14.82 -24.22 -28.00
C ALA A 229 15.36 -23.03 -27.19
N GLU A 230 14.91 -21.83 -27.54
CA GLU A 230 15.16 -20.63 -26.74
C GLU A 230 14.58 -20.89 -25.34
N LYS A 231 15.34 -20.53 -24.31
CA LYS A 231 14.86 -20.66 -22.93
C LYS A 231 13.80 -19.57 -22.73
N CYS A 232 12.55 -19.94 -22.99
CA CYS A 232 11.41 -19.06 -22.83
C CYS A 232 10.66 -19.38 -21.54
N HIS A 233 10.06 -18.36 -20.95
CA HIS A 233 9.10 -18.47 -19.87
C HIS A 233 7.80 -17.77 -20.27
N ILE A 234 6.72 -18.05 -19.55
CA ILE A 234 5.37 -17.70 -19.95
C ILE A 234 4.67 -17.01 -18.78
N ILE A 235 4.06 -15.87 -19.03
CA ILE A 235 3.11 -15.25 -18.10
C ILE A 235 1.76 -15.17 -18.83
N ARG A 236 0.71 -15.66 -18.19
CA ARG A 236 -0.67 -15.56 -18.68
C ARG A 236 -1.43 -14.58 -17.82
N HIS A 237 -2.01 -13.56 -18.44
CA HIS A 237 -2.73 -12.53 -17.70
C HIS A 237 -3.84 -11.83 -18.48
N PHE A 238 -4.64 -11.01 -17.79
CA PHE A 238 -5.75 -10.23 -18.36
C PHE A 238 -5.26 -8.86 -18.83
N GLU A 239 -5.14 -8.68 -20.15
CA GLU A 239 -4.94 -7.36 -20.76
C GLU A 239 -6.29 -6.74 -21.22
N ASN A 240 -7.26 -7.61 -21.51
CA ASN A 240 -8.55 -7.25 -22.09
C ASN A 240 -9.61 -8.32 -21.77
N VAL A 241 -10.70 -8.35 -22.53
CA VAL A 241 -11.75 -9.38 -22.53
C VAL A 241 -11.28 -10.79 -22.92
N PHE A 242 -9.98 -11.00 -23.06
CA PHE A 242 -9.31 -12.24 -23.43
C PHE A 242 -8.03 -12.39 -22.60
N ILE A 243 -7.54 -13.62 -22.53
CA ILE A 243 -6.30 -13.94 -21.81
C ILE A 243 -5.14 -13.79 -22.78
N VAL A 244 -4.08 -13.10 -22.35
CA VAL A 244 -2.84 -12.98 -23.11
C VAL A 244 -1.80 -13.91 -22.52
N GLU A 245 -1.23 -14.77 -23.35
CA GLU A 245 -0.04 -15.55 -23.07
C GLU A 245 1.17 -14.81 -23.64
N THR A 246 1.96 -14.23 -22.76
CA THR A 246 3.19 -13.54 -23.11
C THR A 246 4.36 -14.49 -22.92
N LYS A 247 5.05 -14.83 -24.01
CA LYS A 247 6.28 -15.64 -23.99
C LYS A 247 7.49 -14.73 -23.98
N PHE A 248 8.39 -14.90 -23.02
CA PHE A 248 9.60 -14.09 -22.88
C PHE A 248 10.79 -14.99 -23.23
N CYS A 249 11.41 -14.74 -24.37
CA CYS A 249 12.49 -15.57 -24.91
C CYS A 249 13.83 -14.82 -24.86
N GLN A 250 14.85 -15.51 -24.36
CA GLN A 250 16.24 -15.06 -24.46
C GLN A 250 16.80 -15.40 -25.85
N GLN A 251 17.59 -14.48 -26.39
CA GLN A 251 18.25 -14.63 -27.70
C GLN A 251 19.53 -15.46 -27.61
#